data_AF-A0A821SH67-F1
#
_entry.id   AF-A0A821SH67-F1
#
_cell.length_a   1.000
_cell.length_b   1.000
_cell.length_c   1.000
_cell.angle_alpha   90.00
_cell.angle_beta   90.00
_cell.angle_gamma   90.00
#
_symmetry.space_group_name_H-M   'P 1'
#
loop_
_entity.id
_entity.type
_entity.pdbx_description
1 polymer ?
#
loop_
_entity_poly.entity_id
_entity_poly.type
_entity_poly.pdbx_seq_one_letter_code
_entity_poly.pdbx_strand_id
1 'polypeptide(L)'
;RFSSPSKQENNANDFCRDCVDTFDTLIYLILDGIIEVGIINTCDDVCDYVTAKSGSAVLYAICAVGCDALGINEFIKIAKEVDLDPIYFCESLKICPINDNGDAKFKSFSILPSHAPVYSTFVIDFTYESVNGTGSGQLLVNIQTIDYVEILSTFLIESLKPGRYAERITVDASPDPTCDPSIEECEQWYPGVYNVTIMIYNGECGSHHPHSQVYDMVKGSFRID
;
A
#
# COMPACT_ATOMS: atom_id res chain seq x y z
N ARG A 1 -10.95 9.81 -2.14
CA ARG A 1 -10.82 8.34 -2.36
C ARG A 1 -10.13 8.03 -3.68
N PHE A 2 -9.33 6.97 -3.76
CA PHE A 2 -8.64 6.56 -4.99
C PHE A 2 -9.26 5.31 -5.62
N SER A 3 -9.26 5.22 -6.95
CA SER A 3 -9.40 3.93 -7.64
C SER A 3 -8.05 3.23 -7.68
N SER A 4 -8.04 1.91 -7.57
CA SER A 4 -6.85 1.12 -7.91
C SER A 4 -6.39 1.41 -9.35
N PRO A 5 -5.08 1.38 -9.64
CA PRO A 5 -4.56 1.41 -11.00
C PRO A 5 -5.16 0.28 -11.84
N SER A 6 -5.02 0.39 -13.16
CA SER A 6 -5.37 -0.69 -14.09
C SER A 6 -4.70 -1.99 -13.64
N LYS A 7 -5.47 -3.06 -13.44
CA LYS A 7 -4.91 -4.39 -13.18
C LYS A 7 -3.93 -4.72 -14.31
N GLN A 8 -2.67 -4.94 -13.96
CA GLN A 8 -1.69 -5.39 -14.91
C GLN A 8 -2.08 -6.81 -15.34
N GLU A 9 -2.40 -7.01 -16.61
CA GLU A 9 -2.67 -8.34 -17.15
C GLU A 9 -1.36 -9.11 -17.22
N ASN A 10 -1.13 -10.07 -16.31
CA ASN A 10 -0.39 -11.30 -16.61
C ASN A 10 -0.64 -12.44 -15.60
N ASN A 11 -1.17 -13.55 -16.14
CA ASN A 11 -1.08 -14.97 -15.75
C ASN A 11 -1.49 -15.48 -14.35
N ALA A 12 -2.18 -16.63 -14.41
CA ALA A 12 -2.59 -17.48 -13.31
C ALA A 12 -1.49 -17.73 -12.26
N ASN A 13 -1.83 -17.42 -11.00
CA ASN A 13 -1.06 -17.57 -9.75
C ASN A 13 0.00 -16.48 -9.50
N ASP A 14 -0.45 -15.27 -9.14
CA ASP A 14 0.44 -14.30 -8.51
C ASP A 14 0.58 -14.58 -7.00
N PHE A 15 1.44 -15.55 -6.68
CA PHE A 15 1.76 -15.91 -5.30
C PHE A 15 2.38 -14.75 -4.50
N CYS A 16 2.98 -13.76 -5.16
CA CYS A 16 3.56 -12.60 -4.48
C CYS A 16 2.45 -11.69 -3.96
N ARG A 17 1.47 -11.34 -4.81
CA ARG A 17 0.28 -10.61 -4.37
C ARG A 17 -0.46 -11.36 -3.28
N ASP A 18 -0.70 -12.65 -3.47
CA ASP A 18 -1.39 -13.45 -2.45
C ASP A 18 -0.61 -13.45 -1.13
N CYS A 19 0.72 -13.54 -1.17
CA CYS A 19 1.57 -13.45 0.02
C CYS A 19 1.46 -12.08 0.68
N VAL A 20 1.64 -10.99 -0.07
CA VAL A 20 1.57 -9.62 0.44
C VAL A 20 0.21 -9.34 1.05
N ASP A 21 -0.88 -9.62 0.33
CA ASP A 21 -2.26 -9.42 0.80
C ASP A 21 -2.56 -10.29 2.05
N THR A 22 -2.00 -11.50 2.11
CA THR A 22 -2.11 -12.39 3.28
C THR A 22 -1.40 -11.80 4.49
N PHE A 23 -0.18 -11.29 4.32
CA PHE A 23 0.58 -10.68 5.43
C PHE A 23 -0.01 -9.33 5.87
N ASP A 24 -0.48 -8.50 4.94
CA ASP A 24 -1.23 -7.28 5.24
C ASP A 24 -2.46 -7.59 6.09
N THR A 25 -3.24 -8.59 5.66
CA THR A 25 -4.42 -9.04 6.41
C THR A 25 -4.04 -9.56 7.79
N LEU A 26 -2.96 -10.34 7.88
CA LEU A 26 -2.48 -10.87 9.15
C LEU A 26 -2.10 -9.73 10.12
N ILE A 27 -1.31 -8.76 9.67
CA ILE A 27 -0.87 -7.62 10.47
C ILE A 27 -2.07 -6.81 10.95
N TYR A 28 -2.99 -6.47 10.04
CA TYR A 28 -4.22 -5.75 10.38
C TYR A 28 -5.04 -6.48 11.45
N LEU A 29 -5.24 -7.80 11.30
CA LEU A 29 -6.01 -8.59 12.25
C LEU A 29 -5.32 -8.73 13.60
N ILE A 30 -4.00 -8.82 13.64
CA ILE A 30 -3.25 -8.84 14.90
C ILE A 30 -3.42 -7.49 15.62
N LEU A 31 -3.27 -6.37 14.92
CA LEU A 31 -3.44 -5.03 15.46
C LEU A 31 -4.87 -4.80 15.98
N ASP A 32 -5.86 -5.18 15.18
CA ASP A 32 -7.29 -5.14 15.55
C ASP A 32 -7.57 -5.98 16.80
N GLY A 33 -7.06 -7.21 16.86
CA GLY A 33 -7.23 -8.09 18.01
C GLY A 33 -6.61 -7.55 19.29
N ILE A 34 -5.44 -6.92 19.20
CA ILE A 34 -4.80 -6.25 20.35
C ILE A 34 -5.65 -5.09 20.87
N ILE A 35 -6.32 -4.34 19.98
CA ILE A 35 -7.17 -3.20 20.33
C ILE A 35 -8.51 -3.68 20.93
N GLU A 36 -9.17 -4.66 20.31
CA GLU A 36 -10.50 -5.14 20.72
C GLU A 36 -10.45 -6.02 21.98
N VAL A 37 -9.52 -6.97 22.05
CA VAL A 37 -9.50 -8.03 23.07
C VAL A 37 -8.53 -7.70 24.21
N GLY A 38 -7.67 -6.71 24.03
CA GLY A 38 -6.64 -6.33 25.00
C GLY A 38 -5.41 -7.23 24.91
N ILE A 39 -4.73 -7.47 26.04
CA ILE A 39 -3.47 -8.23 26.05
C ILE A 39 -3.76 -9.72 25.81
N ILE A 40 -3.51 -10.14 24.58
CA ILE A 40 -3.45 -11.56 24.21
C ILE A 40 -2.13 -12.14 24.72
N ASN A 41 -2.19 -13.24 25.48
CA ASN A 41 -1.03 -13.77 26.20
C ASN A 41 -0.45 -15.06 25.58
N THR A 42 -1.08 -15.63 24.55
CA THR A 42 -0.58 -16.83 23.87
C THR A 42 -0.67 -16.69 22.36
N CYS A 43 0.17 -17.45 21.64
CA CYS A 43 0.16 -17.49 20.18
C CYS A 43 -1.14 -18.05 19.62
N ASP A 44 -1.65 -19.12 20.23
CA ASP A 44 -2.93 -19.72 19.84
C ASP A 44 -4.06 -18.70 19.92
N ASP A 45 -4.15 -17.91 20.99
CA ASP A 45 -5.20 -16.90 21.14
C ASP A 45 -5.15 -15.84 20.01
N VAL A 46 -3.95 -15.38 19.63
CA VAL A 46 -3.79 -14.40 18.53
C VAL A 46 -4.19 -15.04 17.19
N CYS A 47 -3.74 -16.27 16.95
CA CYS A 47 -3.95 -16.92 15.67
C CYS A 47 -5.38 -17.47 15.52
N ASP A 48 -6.03 -17.86 16.61
CA ASP A 48 -7.45 -18.15 16.66
C ASP A 48 -8.28 -16.90 16.37
N TYR A 49 -7.90 -15.73 16.90
CA TYR A 49 -8.55 -14.46 16.56
C TYR A 49 -8.43 -14.15 15.06
N VAL A 50 -7.22 -14.26 14.51
CA VAL A 50 -6.96 -14.09 13.07
C VAL A 50 -7.84 -15.03 12.26
N THR A 51 -7.98 -16.29 12.69
CA THR A 51 -8.80 -17.29 11.99
C THR A 51 -10.29 -16.99 12.11
N ALA A 52 -10.75 -16.56 13.28
CA ALA A 52 -12.14 -16.20 13.53
C ALA A 52 -12.58 -15.00 12.68
N LYS A 53 -11.70 -14.00 12.48
CA LYS A 53 -11.98 -12.80 11.69
C LYS A 53 -11.78 -13.02 10.19
N SER A 54 -10.75 -13.76 9.78
CA SER A 54 -10.46 -14.01 8.35
C SER A 54 -11.19 -15.21 7.74
N GLY A 55 -11.58 -16.20 8.56
CA GLY A 55 -12.03 -17.51 8.10
C GLY A 55 -10.95 -18.37 7.43
N SER A 56 -9.67 -18.00 7.53
CA SER A 56 -8.57 -18.65 6.80
C SER A 56 -7.70 -19.53 7.69
N ALA A 57 -7.76 -20.85 7.47
CA ALA A 57 -6.86 -21.81 8.10
C ALA A 57 -5.39 -21.66 7.65
N VAL A 58 -5.15 -21.04 6.49
CA VAL A 58 -3.79 -20.74 6.02
C VAL A 58 -3.18 -19.61 6.85
N LEU A 59 -3.97 -18.58 7.14
CA LEU A 59 -3.56 -17.49 8.03
C LEU A 59 -3.28 -17.98 9.44
N TYR A 60 -4.07 -18.94 9.96
CA TYR A 60 -3.75 -19.61 11.22
C TYR A 60 -2.34 -20.20 11.20
N ALA A 61 -2.03 -21.02 10.18
CA ALA A 61 -0.78 -21.77 10.14
C ALA A 61 0.43 -20.82 10.05
N ILE A 62 0.34 -19.76 9.25
CA ILE A 62 1.39 -18.74 9.13
C ILE A 62 1.55 -17.99 10.45
N CYS A 63 0.45 -17.56 11.06
CA CYS A 63 0.45 -16.89 12.35
C CYS A 63 1.09 -17.76 13.44
N ALA A 64 0.66 -19.02 13.56
CA ALA A 64 1.12 -19.93 14.59
C ALA A 64 2.62 -20.21 14.44
N VAL A 65 3.08 -20.50 13.21
CA VAL A 65 4.51 -20.73 12.94
C VAL A 65 5.34 -19.49 13.26
N GLY A 66 4.88 -18.30 12.84
CA GLY A 66 5.57 -17.05 13.12
C GLY A 66 5.64 -16.74 14.61
N CYS A 67 4.51 -16.88 15.31
CA CYS A 67 4.42 -16.58 16.73
C CYS A 67 5.17 -17.60 17.59
N ASP A 68 5.11 -18.90 17.28
CA ASP A 68 5.84 -19.94 18.00
C ASP A 68 7.36 -19.79 17.85
N ALA A 69 7.82 -19.37 16.67
CA ALA A 69 9.23 -19.13 16.41
C ALA A 69 9.79 -17.91 17.17
N LEU A 70 8.99 -16.85 17.29
CA LEU A 70 9.40 -15.57 17.89
C LEU A 70 9.07 -15.49 19.39
N GLY A 71 8.07 -16.23 19.84
CA GLY A 71 7.42 -16.07 21.13
C GLY A 71 6.43 -14.91 21.14
N ILE A 72 5.31 -15.09 21.85
CA ILE A 72 4.16 -14.15 21.85
C ILE A 72 4.54 -12.68 22.10
N ASN A 73 5.45 -12.42 23.04
CA ASN A 73 5.84 -11.05 23.36
C ASN A 73 6.60 -10.37 22.22
N GLU A 74 7.52 -11.10 21.56
CA GLU A 74 8.28 -10.55 20.44
C GLU A 74 7.40 -10.48 19.19
N PHE A 75 6.51 -11.45 18.98
CA PHE A 75 5.52 -11.44 17.90
C PHE A 75 4.60 -10.22 18.00
N ILE A 76 4.02 -9.94 19.17
CA ILE A 76 3.20 -8.74 19.41
C ILE A 76 4.03 -7.47 19.27
N LYS A 77 5.29 -7.47 19.74
CA LYS A 77 6.16 -6.31 19.64
C LYS A 77 6.47 -5.98 18.17
N ILE A 78 6.86 -6.97 17.38
CA ILE A 78 7.09 -6.85 15.93
C ILE A 78 5.80 -6.41 15.24
N ALA A 79 4.65 -7.01 15.56
CA ALA A 79 3.36 -6.61 15.03
C ALA A 79 2.94 -5.16 15.38
N LYS A 80 3.57 -4.56 16.41
CA LYS A 80 3.40 -3.14 16.80
C LYS A 80 4.50 -2.23 16.27
N GLU A 81 5.58 -2.79 15.72
CA GLU A 81 6.63 -1.99 15.11
C GLU A 81 6.15 -1.40 13.78
N VAL A 82 6.58 -0.19 13.49
CA VAL A 82 6.11 0.64 12.37
C VAL A 82 6.73 0.21 11.03
N ASP A 83 7.58 -0.83 11.02
CA ASP A 83 8.34 -1.30 9.85
C ASP A 83 8.03 -2.76 9.52
N LEU A 84 6.76 -3.15 9.70
CA LEU A 84 6.24 -4.40 9.17
C LEU A 84 6.10 -4.23 7.67
N ASP A 85 7.02 -4.85 6.92
CA ASP A 85 7.04 -4.80 5.47
C ASP A 85 6.64 -6.17 4.88
N PRO A 86 5.36 -6.35 4.48
CA PRO A 86 4.89 -7.57 3.85
C PRO A 86 5.66 -7.93 2.58
N ILE A 87 6.10 -6.93 1.81
CA ILE A 87 6.86 -7.17 0.56
C ILE A 87 8.21 -7.79 0.92
N TYR A 88 8.97 -7.17 1.83
CA TYR A 88 10.24 -7.69 2.30
C TYR A 88 10.11 -9.08 2.92
N PHE A 89 9.03 -9.32 3.68
CA PHE A 89 8.77 -10.64 4.24
C PHE A 89 8.58 -11.69 3.12
N CYS A 90 7.75 -11.38 2.12
CA CYS A 90 7.51 -12.27 0.98
C CYS A 90 8.75 -12.44 0.07
N GLU A 91 9.62 -11.45 -0.01
CA GLU A 91 10.93 -11.52 -0.67
C GLU A 91 11.92 -12.43 0.09
N SER A 92 11.89 -12.38 1.42
CA SER A 92 12.70 -13.23 2.30
C SER A 92 12.31 -14.71 2.14
N LEU A 93 11.02 -14.98 1.93
CA LEU A 93 10.49 -16.30 1.59
C LEU A 93 10.71 -16.73 0.13
N LYS A 94 11.30 -15.86 -0.71
CA LYS A 94 11.49 -16.08 -2.16
C LYS A 94 10.18 -16.26 -2.93
N ILE A 95 9.09 -15.73 -2.41
CA ILE A 95 7.79 -15.70 -3.07
C ILE A 95 7.70 -14.47 -3.98
N CYS A 96 8.09 -13.30 -3.47
CA CYS A 96 8.18 -12.09 -4.26
C CYS A 96 9.54 -11.97 -4.97
N PRO A 97 9.57 -11.64 -6.28
CA PRO A 97 10.80 -11.46 -7.01
C PRO A 97 11.56 -10.19 -6.56
N ILE A 98 12.85 -10.37 -6.28
CA ILE A 98 13.79 -9.29 -5.97
C ILE A 98 14.52 -8.88 -7.26
N ASN A 99 14.62 -7.58 -7.52
CA ASN A 99 15.48 -7.04 -8.57
C ASN A 99 16.23 -5.78 -8.09
N ASP A 100 17.40 -5.98 -7.49
CA ASP A 100 18.24 -4.89 -6.99
C ASP A 100 18.78 -3.95 -8.07
N ASN A 101 18.80 -4.42 -9.33
CA ASN A 101 19.21 -3.63 -10.49
C ASN A 101 18.02 -3.04 -11.25
N GLY A 102 16.80 -3.19 -10.72
CA GLY A 102 15.59 -2.68 -11.32
C GLY A 102 15.61 -1.15 -11.43
N ASP A 103 14.79 -0.64 -12.34
CA ASP A 103 14.60 0.79 -12.52
C ASP A 103 13.20 1.09 -13.01
N ALA A 104 12.71 2.28 -12.71
CA ALA A 104 11.53 2.84 -13.33
C ALA A 104 11.72 4.36 -13.44
N LYS A 105 11.29 4.95 -14.55
CA LYS A 105 11.39 6.40 -14.78
C LYS A 105 10.13 6.93 -15.43
N PHE A 106 9.52 7.95 -14.83
CA PHE A 106 8.35 8.61 -15.40
C PHE A 106 8.67 9.24 -16.75
N LYS A 107 7.74 9.10 -17.70
CA LYS A 107 7.84 9.66 -19.07
C LYS A 107 6.75 10.68 -19.36
N SER A 108 5.57 10.49 -18.78
CA SER A 108 4.49 11.47 -18.85
C SER A 108 3.69 11.45 -17.55
N PHE A 109 3.11 12.61 -17.22
CA PHE A 109 2.23 12.78 -16.07
C PHE A 109 1.24 13.90 -16.39
N SER A 110 -0.04 13.67 -16.09
CA SER A 110 -1.11 14.64 -16.28
C SER A 110 -2.25 14.40 -15.29
N ILE A 111 -2.96 15.47 -14.93
CA ILE A 111 -4.17 15.39 -14.11
C ILE A 111 -5.30 16.09 -14.88
N LEU A 112 -6.41 15.37 -15.08
CA LEU A 112 -7.56 15.84 -15.86
C LEU A 112 -8.87 15.69 -15.08
N PRO A 113 -9.72 16.73 -15.02
CA PRO A 113 -9.44 18.11 -15.43
C PRO A 113 -8.38 18.77 -14.52
N SER A 114 -7.69 19.80 -14.97
CA SER A 114 -6.76 20.55 -14.09
C SER A 114 -7.49 21.47 -13.09
N HIS A 115 -8.76 21.78 -13.35
CA HIS A 115 -9.65 22.60 -12.52
C HIS A 115 -11.07 22.05 -12.57
N ALA A 116 -11.75 21.97 -11.42
CA ALA A 116 -13.16 21.56 -11.37
C ALA A 116 -13.86 22.09 -10.11
N PRO A 117 -15.21 22.15 -10.08
CA PRO A 117 -15.97 22.48 -8.87
C PRO A 117 -15.73 21.47 -7.73
N VAL A 118 -16.07 21.87 -6.50
CA VAL A 118 -16.13 20.96 -5.34
C VAL A 118 -16.92 19.67 -5.67
N TYR A 119 -16.48 18.53 -5.11
CA TYR A 119 -17.06 17.19 -5.34
C TYR A 119 -16.89 16.63 -6.75
N SER A 120 -15.87 17.08 -7.47
CA SER A 120 -15.50 16.55 -8.79
C SER A 120 -14.56 15.35 -8.69
N THR A 121 -14.43 14.65 -9.81
CA THR A 121 -13.47 13.56 -9.98
C THR A 121 -12.28 14.05 -10.82
N PHE A 122 -11.07 13.68 -10.39
CA PHE A 122 -9.83 13.94 -11.12
C PHE A 122 -9.23 12.62 -11.58
N VAL A 123 -8.61 12.62 -12.75
CA VAL A 123 -7.92 11.46 -13.31
C VAL A 123 -6.44 11.80 -13.41
N ILE A 124 -5.63 11.07 -12.66
CA ILE A 124 -4.17 11.10 -12.75
C ILE A 124 -3.76 10.04 -13.78
N ASP A 125 -3.23 10.50 -14.91
CA ASP A 125 -2.73 9.66 -15.99
C ASP A 125 -1.20 9.81 -16.08
N PHE A 126 -0.46 8.70 -16.01
CA PHE A 126 0.99 8.72 -16.15
C PHE A 126 1.54 7.50 -16.88
N THR A 127 2.75 7.65 -17.41
CA THR A 127 3.51 6.54 -17.99
C THR A 127 4.91 6.50 -17.38
N TYR A 128 5.45 5.31 -17.24
CA TYR A 128 6.83 5.08 -16.83
C TYR A 128 7.47 4.02 -17.72
N GLU A 129 8.80 4.05 -17.78
CA GLU A 129 9.62 3.09 -18.51
C GLU A 129 10.62 2.46 -17.56
N SER A 130 10.85 1.17 -17.74
CA SER A 130 11.89 0.40 -17.06
C SER A 130 12.83 -0.21 -18.09
N VAL A 131 14.14 -0.06 -17.89
CA VAL A 131 15.18 -0.61 -18.79
C VAL A 131 15.63 -2.00 -18.33
N ASN A 132 15.67 -2.24 -17.03
CA ASN A 132 16.15 -3.45 -16.37
C ASN A 132 15.01 -4.29 -15.75
N GLY A 133 13.76 -3.86 -15.92
CA GLY A 133 12.61 -4.40 -15.19
C GLY A 133 12.51 -3.82 -13.78
N THR A 134 11.50 -4.26 -13.03
CA THR A 134 11.30 -3.90 -11.62
C THR A 134 11.30 -5.14 -10.74
N GLY A 135 11.62 -4.99 -9.46
CA GLY A 135 11.26 -5.99 -8.44
C GLY A 135 9.80 -5.80 -8.02
N SER A 136 9.36 -6.58 -7.02
CA SER A 136 8.14 -6.27 -6.29
C SER A 136 8.31 -4.95 -5.54
N GLY A 137 7.28 -4.10 -5.55
CA GLY A 137 7.34 -2.81 -4.86
C GLY A 137 6.01 -2.11 -4.81
N GLN A 138 6.03 -0.79 -4.64
CA GLN A 138 4.81 0.00 -4.50
C GLN A 138 4.80 1.27 -5.35
N LEU A 139 3.60 1.65 -5.76
CA LEU A 139 3.28 3.00 -6.19
C LEU A 139 2.71 3.76 -5.00
N LEU A 140 3.29 4.90 -4.66
CA LEU A 140 2.75 5.83 -3.68
C LEU A 140 2.09 7.00 -4.40
N VAL A 141 0.86 7.34 -3.99
CA VAL A 141 0.20 8.60 -4.34
C VAL A 141 -0.02 9.38 -3.06
N ASN A 142 0.55 10.59 -2.99
CA ASN A 142 0.33 11.54 -1.91
C ASN A 142 -0.33 12.80 -2.48
N ILE A 143 -1.47 13.17 -1.94
CA ILE A 143 -2.14 14.44 -2.19
C ILE A 143 -2.05 15.29 -0.92
N GLN A 144 -1.36 16.42 -1.05
CA GLN A 144 -1.34 17.45 -0.02
C GLN A 144 -2.61 18.29 -0.16
N THR A 145 -3.47 18.18 0.83
CA THR A 145 -4.70 18.96 0.94
C THR A 145 -4.42 20.36 1.52
N ILE A 146 -5.43 21.22 1.46
CA ILE A 146 -5.35 22.60 1.94
C ILE A 146 -5.45 22.67 3.46
N ASP A 147 -6.14 21.71 4.08
CA ASP A 147 -6.28 21.55 5.53
C ASP A 147 -5.07 20.84 6.16
N TYR A 148 -4.01 20.55 5.39
CA TYR A 148 -2.77 19.88 5.82
C TYR A 148 -2.93 18.40 6.22
N VAL A 149 -4.07 17.78 5.91
CA VAL A 149 -4.32 16.34 6.06
C VAL A 149 -3.83 15.61 4.80
N GLU A 150 -2.66 14.98 4.86
CA GLU A 150 -2.15 14.24 3.69
C GLU A 150 -3.03 13.04 3.35
N ILE A 151 -3.49 12.98 2.09
CA ILE A 151 -4.22 11.82 1.58
C ILE A 151 -3.20 10.91 0.88
N LEU A 152 -2.97 9.74 1.47
CA LEU A 152 -1.96 8.79 1.05
C LEU A 152 -2.60 7.48 0.58
N SER A 153 -2.13 6.94 -0.54
CA SER A 153 -2.50 5.61 -1.02
C SER A 153 -1.29 4.90 -1.61
N THR A 154 -1.15 3.63 -1.28
CA THR A 154 -0.14 2.74 -1.86
C THR A 154 -0.81 1.68 -2.74
N PHE A 155 -0.09 1.21 -3.75
CA PHE A 155 -0.54 0.12 -4.63
C PHE A 155 0.62 -0.84 -4.88
N LEU A 156 0.40 -2.14 -4.68
CA LEU A 156 1.38 -3.16 -5.00
C LEU A 156 1.67 -3.18 -6.51
N ILE A 157 2.95 -2.98 -6.87
CA ILE A 157 3.51 -3.21 -8.18
C ILE A 157 4.23 -4.55 -8.16
N GLU A 158 3.77 -5.49 -8.98
CA GLU A 158 4.45 -6.77 -9.18
C GLU A 158 5.73 -6.58 -10.01
N SER A 159 6.62 -7.57 -9.97
CA SER A 159 7.85 -7.51 -10.76
C SER A 159 7.54 -7.48 -12.27
N LEU A 160 8.03 -6.44 -12.93
CA LEU A 160 7.84 -6.20 -14.36
C LEU A 160 9.12 -6.45 -15.14
N LYS A 161 8.96 -6.89 -16.39
CA LYS A 161 10.06 -6.96 -17.36
C LYS A 161 10.45 -5.54 -17.83
N PRO A 162 11.58 -5.37 -18.53
CA PRO A 162 11.85 -4.12 -19.25
C PRO A 162 10.71 -3.75 -20.20
N GLY A 163 10.27 -2.48 -20.18
CA GLY A 163 9.11 -2.06 -20.95
C GLY A 163 8.59 -0.66 -20.61
N ARG A 164 7.48 -0.29 -21.25
CA ARG A 164 6.72 0.93 -20.96
C ARG A 164 5.36 0.57 -20.42
N TYR A 165 4.96 1.28 -19.39
CA TYR A 165 3.75 1.03 -18.62
C TYR A 165 2.94 2.32 -18.51
N ALA A 166 1.63 2.18 -18.53
CA ALA A 166 0.69 3.29 -18.42
C ALA A 166 -0.29 2.96 -17.30
N GLU A 167 -0.52 3.91 -16.43
CA GLU A 167 -1.42 3.76 -15.28
C GLU A 167 -2.37 4.95 -15.22
N ARG A 168 -3.57 4.65 -14.71
CA ARG A 168 -4.64 5.63 -14.51
C ARG A 168 -5.20 5.47 -13.11
N ILE A 169 -5.20 6.57 -12.35
CA ILE A 169 -5.74 6.62 -10.99
C ILE A 169 -6.81 7.69 -10.94
N THR A 170 -7.97 7.32 -10.43
CA THR A 170 -9.11 8.23 -10.26
C THR A 170 -9.13 8.73 -8.83
N VAL A 171 -9.21 10.04 -8.64
CA VAL A 171 -9.37 10.70 -7.34
C VAL A 171 -10.80 11.24 -7.27
N ASP A 172 -11.60 10.68 -6.37
CA ASP A 172 -12.90 11.22 -6.01
C ASP A 172 -12.71 12.23 -4.86
N ALA A 173 -12.89 13.51 -5.17
CA ALA A 173 -12.80 14.64 -4.24
C ALA A 173 -14.14 14.92 -3.54
N SER A 174 -14.86 13.87 -3.16
CA SER A 174 -16.03 13.92 -2.29
C SER A 174 -15.67 13.51 -0.87
N PRO A 175 -16.35 14.06 0.15
CA PRO A 175 -16.18 13.64 1.54
C PRO A 175 -16.38 12.13 1.67
N ASP A 176 -15.51 11.46 2.44
CA ASP A 176 -15.71 10.06 2.76
C ASP A 176 -16.96 9.87 3.64
N PRO A 177 -18.00 9.15 3.18
CA PRO A 177 -19.21 8.91 3.97
C PRO A 177 -18.98 7.99 5.17
N THR A 178 -17.83 7.31 5.23
CA THR A 178 -17.46 6.38 6.30
C THR A 178 -16.51 6.99 7.33
N CYS A 179 -15.98 8.19 7.08
CA CYS A 179 -15.13 8.85 8.05
C CYS A 179 -15.93 9.28 9.29
N ASP A 180 -15.44 8.89 10.48
CA ASP A 180 -15.99 9.30 11.77
C ASP A 180 -15.09 10.40 12.38
N PRO A 181 -15.52 11.67 12.37
CA PRO A 181 -14.73 12.78 12.89
C PRO A 181 -14.53 12.74 14.41
N SER A 182 -15.17 11.79 15.12
CA SER A 182 -14.92 11.55 16.54
C SER A 182 -13.73 10.61 16.80
N ILE A 183 -13.27 9.90 15.77
CA ILE A 183 -12.18 8.91 15.84
C ILE A 183 -10.93 9.44 15.12
N GLU A 184 -11.09 10.08 13.96
CA GLU A 184 -9.98 10.60 13.15
C GLU A 184 -10.31 11.91 12.44
N GLU A 185 -9.29 12.61 11.94
CA GLU A 185 -9.48 13.82 11.14
C GLU A 185 -9.95 13.45 9.72
N CYS A 186 -11.21 13.75 9.41
CA CYS A 186 -11.76 13.51 8.07
C CYS A 186 -11.21 14.49 7.04
N GLU A 187 -10.83 14.00 5.87
CA GLU A 187 -10.32 14.84 4.80
C GLU A 187 -11.41 15.78 4.26
N GLN A 188 -11.07 17.06 4.07
CA GLN A 188 -11.99 18.05 3.54
C GLN A 188 -11.50 18.63 2.22
N TRP A 189 -12.38 18.60 1.22
CA TRP A 189 -12.08 19.06 -0.14
C TRP A 189 -12.45 20.55 -0.34
N TYR A 190 -11.71 21.43 0.30
CA TYR A 190 -11.86 22.89 0.16
C TYR A 190 -11.44 23.43 -1.21
N PRO A 191 -11.99 24.57 -1.67
CA PRO A 191 -11.47 25.28 -2.83
C PRO A 191 -10.00 25.68 -2.69
N GLY A 192 -9.21 25.41 -3.73
CA GLY A 192 -7.79 25.76 -3.82
C GLY A 192 -6.96 24.73 -4.57
N VAL A 193 -5.64 24.79 -4.40
CA VAL A 193 -4.66 24.00 -5.18
C VAL A 193 -4.19 22.80 -4.35
N TYR A 194 -4.33 21.60 -4.93
CA TYR A 194 -3.90 20.33 -4.35
C TYR A 194 -2.64 19.87 -5.06
N ASN A 195 -1.55 19.67 -4.29
CA ASN A 195 -0.30 19.17 -4.84
C ASN A 195 -0.31 17.65 -4.79
N VAL A 196 -0.02 17.02 -5.93
CA VAL A 196 0.05 15.57 -6.07
C VAL A 196 1.50 15.17 -6.27
N THR A 197 1.96 14.21 -5.48
CA THR A 197 3.25 13.54 -5.66
C THR A 197 3.01 12.06 -5.90
N ILE A 198 3.62 11.51 -6.94
CA ILE A 198 3.64 10.07 -7.21
C ILE A 198 5.07 9.58 -7.17
N MET A 199 5.29 8.47 -6.49
CA MET A 199 6.59 7.81 -6.38
C MET A 199 6.45 6.33 -6.72
N ILE A 200 7.45 5.77 -7.40
CA ILE A 200 7.55 4.33 -7.66
C ILE A 200 8.72 3.81 -6.82
N TYR A 201 8.50 2.70 -6.12
CA TYR A 201 9.47 2.06 -5.24
C TYR A 201 9.77 0.63 -5.70
N ASN A 202 10.99 0.18 -5.42
CA ASN A 202 11.28 -1.23 -5.15
C ASN A 202 11.03 -1.47 -3.65
N GLY A 203 10.36 -2.56 -3.28
CA GLY A 203 9.93 -2.78 -1.91
C GLY A 203 8.79 -1.85 -1.48
N GLU A 204 8.50 -1.85 -0.19
CA GLU A 204 7.48 -0.98 0.41
C GLU A 204 7.93 0.47 0.53
N CYS A 205 6.98 1.40 0.39
CA CYS A 205 7.23 2.82 0.54
C CYS A 205 7.68 3.16 1.96
N GLY A 206 8.91 3.66 2.12
CA GLY A 206 9.45 4.05 3.43
C GLY A 206 10.10 2.91 4.21
N SER A 207 10.13 1.69 3.65
CA SER A 207 10.85 0.54 4.20
C SER A 207 12.35 0.82 4.30
N HIS A 208 12.94 0.38 5.42
CA HIS A 208 14.39 0.43 5.65
C HIS A 208 15.07 -0.93 5.45
N HIS A 209 14.29 -1.94 5.05
CA HIS A 209 14.80 -3.28 4.79
C HIS A 209 15.66 -3.32 3.52
N PRO A 210 16.52 -4.34 3.36
CA PRO A 210 17.22 -4.59 2.10
C PRO A 210 16.26 -4.66 0.92
N HIS A 211 16.77 -4.38 -0.28
CA HIS A 211 16.02 -4.38 -1.55
C HIS A 211 15.03 -3.21 -1.72
N SER A 212 14.77 -2.41 -0.68
CA SER A 212 13.93 -1.21 -0.78
C SER A 212 14.68 -0.01 -1.37
N GLN A 213 14.10 0.65 -2.39
CA GLN A 213 14.62 1.89 -2.97
C GLN A 213 13.54 2.69 -3.71
N VAL A 214 13.71 4.02 -3.75
CA VAL A 214 12.90 4.89 -4.63
C VAL A 214 13.44 4.79 -6.06
N TYR A 215 12.59 4.42 -7.03
CA TYR A 215 12.97 4.46 -8.44
C TYR A 215 12.90 5.88 -9.02
N ASP A 216 11.73 6.53 -8.92
CA ASP A 216 11.54 7.88 -9.45
C ASP A 216 10.33 8.58 -8.78
N MET A 217 10.24 9.89 -8.98
CA MET A 217 9.18 10.74 -8.44
C MET A 217 8.70 11.74 -9.49
N VAL A 218 7.38 11.95 -9.56
CA VAL A 218 6.76 13.02 -10.35
C VAL A 218 5.78 13.83 -9.51
N LYS A 219 5.63 15.11 -9.85
CA LYS A 219 4.74 16.04 -9.15
C LYS A 219 3.86 16.79 -10.15
N GLY A 220 2.67 17.17 -9.69
CA GLY A 220 1.84 18.17 -10.33
C GLY A 220 0.72 18.63 -9.41
N SER A 221 -0.32 19.22 -9.97
CA SER A 221 -1.40 19.79 -9.17
C SER A 221 -2.71 19.86 -9.94
N PHE A 222 -3.82 19.83 -9.22
CA PHE A 222 -5.13 20.23 -9.70
C PHE A 222 -5.73 21.26 -8.77
N ARG A 223 -6.81 21.92 -9.19
CA ARG A 223 -7.52 22.91 -8.38
C ARG A 223 -9.00 22.62 -8.28
N ILE A 224 -9.52 22.83 -7.07
CA ILE A 224 -10.95 22.84 -6.77
C ILE A 224 -11.40 24.31 -6.71
N ASP A 225 -12.48 24.65 -7.41
CA ASP A 225 -13.10 25.99 -7.44
C ASP A 225 -14.28 26.13 -6.47
#